data_AF-A0A8R7TRT2-F1
#
_entry.id   AF-A0A8R7TRT2-F1
#
_cell.length_a   1.000
_cell.length_b   1.000
_cell.length_c   1.000
_cell.angle_alpha   90.00
_cell.angle_beta   90.00
_cell.angle_gamma   90.00
#
_symmetry.space_group_name_H-M   'P 1'
#
loop_
_entity.id
_entity.type
_entity.pdbx_description
1 polymer ?
#
loop_
_entity_poly.entity_id
_entity_poly.type
_entity_poly.pdbx_seq_one_letter_code
_entity_poly.pdbx_strand_id
1 'polypeptide(L)'
;MVSMEPEHGGKVVTLLIRWVDLYIIAFYVEGVWYRYSEFGTDILPPSGDQFPYNTSRPGLGTVQLPLTSSYLKIGGFGINVGKAAFTHCIASLGKLGELYRSERGLQVLKSGPLSFPTVTICEAIRFALWRTWVTDNI
;
A
#
# COMPACT_ATOMS: atom_id res chain seq x y z
N MET A 1 2.41 11.91 -0.05
CA MET A 1 1.48 10.82 -0.44
C MET A 1 1.75 10.50 -1.88
N VAL A 2 1.48 9.27 -2.32
CA VAL A 2 1.65 8.83 -3.72
C VAL A 2 0.41 8.04 -4.14
N SER A 3 -0.19 8.39 -5.28
CA SER A 3 -1.34 7.66 -5.81
C SER A 3 -0.91 6.73 -6.93
N MET A 4 -1.40 5.48 -6.88
CA MET A 4 -1.19 4.46 -7.90
C MET A 4 -2.51 4.27 -8.64
N GLU A 5 -2.50 4.58 -9.93
CA GLU A 5 -3.68 4.55 -10.80
C GLU A 5 -3.66 3.31 -11.70
N PRO A 6 -4.76 2.55 -11.79
CA PRO A 6 -4.85 1.43 -12.71
C PRO A 6 -4.94 1.91 -14.17
N GLU A 7 -4.31 1.20 -15.11
CA GLU A 7 -4.37 1.55 -16.54
C GLU A 7 -5.79 1.44 -17.12
N HIS A 8 -6.61 0.52 -16.61
CA HIS A 8 -7.94 0.21 -17.17
C HIS A 8 -8.97 -0.05 -16.06
N GLY A 9 -9.71 0.98 -15.67
CA GLY A 9 -10.76 0.87 -14.64
C GLY A 9 -10.26 0.33 -13.30
N GLY A 10 -11.12 0.33 -12.29
CA GLY A 10 -10.75 -0.11 -10.94
C GLY A 10 -10.42 1.06 -10.00
N LYS A 11 -9.86 0.70 -8.85
CA LYS A 11 -9.73 1.62 -7.71
C LYS A 11 -8.33 2.22 -7.66
N VAL A 12 -8.26 3.52 -7.45
CA VAL A 12 -7.00 4.22 -7.12
C VAL A 12 -6.58 3.82 -5.71
N VAL A 13 -5.28 3.53 -5.55
CA VAL A 13 -4.69 3.22 -4.25
C VAL A 13 -3.74 4.35 -3.89
N THR A 14 -3.96 5.02 -2.77
CA THR A 14 -3.04 6.08 -2.30
C THR A 14 -2.20 5.61 -1.12
N LEU A 15 -0.90 5.90 -1.17
CA LEU A 15 0.09 5.53 -0.18
C LEU A 15 0.38 6.71 0.75
N LEU A 16 0.27 6.48 2.05
CA LEU A 16 0.81 7.39 3.06
C LEU A 16 2.23 6.95 3.41
N ILE A 17 3.21 7.75 2.98
CA ILE A 17 4.63 7.48 3.18
C ILE A 17 5.16 8.44 4.24
N ARG A 18 5.85 7.90 5.24
CA ARG A 18 6.53 8.67 6.28
C ARG A 18 7.78 9.30 5.68
N TRP A 19 7.88 10.63 5.68
CA TRP A 19 8.94 11.33 4.96
C TRP A 19 10.36 11.08 5.52
N VAL A 20 10.49 10.88 6.84
CA VAL A 20 11.81 10.79 7.50
C VAL A 20 12.60 9.55 7.10
N ASP A 21 11.93 8.46 6.77
CA ASP A 21 12.57 7.18 6.44
C ASP A 21 11.92 6.45 5.26
N LEU A 22 10.91 7.05 4.63
CA LEU A 22 10.19 6.55 3.46
C LEU A 22 9.46 5.22 3.71
N TYR A 23 9.09 4.92 4.97
CA TYR A 23 8.22 3.78 5.25
C TYR A 23 6.77 4.05 4.85
N ILE A 24 6.11 3.06 4.25
CA ILE A 24 4.66 3.12 4.02
C ILE A 24 3.95 2.88 5.35
N ILE A 25 3.16 3.86 5.79
CA ILE A 25 2.37 3.80 7.00
C ILE A 25 1.01 3.14 6.73
N ALA A 26 0.35 3.56 5.65
CA ALA A 26 -1.02 3.16 5.34
C ALA A 26 -1.35 3.25 3.85
N PHE A 27 -2.42 2.56 3.46
CA PHE A 27 -3.01 2.57 2.12
C PHE A 27 -4.42 3.16 2.21
N TYR A 28 -4.77 4.09 1.34
CA TYR A 28 -6.13 4.61 1.21
C TYR A 28 -6.80 4.01 -0.02
N VAL A 29 -7.96 3.40 0.22
CA VAL A 29 -8.80 2.79 -0.81
C VAL A 29 -10.26 3.04 -0.42
N GLU A 30 -11.04 3.64 -1.32
CA GLU A 30 -12.49 3.85 -1.16
C GLU A 30 -12.92 4.45 0.18
N GLY A 31 -12.26 5.53 0.63
CA GLY A 31 -12.68 6.20 1.87
C GLY A 31 -12.13 5.57 3.15
N VAL A 32 -11.27 4.55 3.05
CA VAL A 32 -10.72 3.83 4.19
C VAL A 32 -9.20 3.82 4.13
N TRP A 33 -8.56 4.20 5.24
CA TRP A 33 -7.13 4.00 5.44
C TRP A 33 -6.86 2.66 6.11
N TYR A 34 -6.01 1.84 5.50
CA TYR A 34 -5.53 0.57 6.02
C TYR A 34 -4.09 0.75 6.50
N ARG A 35 -3.89 0.82 7.81
CA ARG A 35 -2.61 1.13 8.46
C ARG A 35 -1.95 -0.13 9.01
N TYR A 36 -0.63 -0.24 8.89
CA TYR A 36 0.09 -1.35 9.53
C TYR A 36 0.02 -1.29 11.07
N SER A 37 0.16 -2.45 11.73
CA SER A 37 -0.15 -2.59 13.15
C SER A 37 0.81 -1.88 14.09
N GLU A 38 2.07 -1.69 13.71
CA GLU A 38 3.10 -1.02 14.51
C GLU A 38 2.96 0.50 14.51
N PHE A 39 2.26 1.07 13.52
CA PHE A 39 1.94 2.49 13.52
C PHE A 39 0.69 2.67 14.37
N GLY A 40 0.89 3.12 15.62
CA GLY A 40 -0.18 3.35 16.60
C GLY A 40 -1.14 4.47 16.20
N THR A 41 -2.06 4.81 17.10
CA THR A 41 -3.04 5.90 16.90
C THR A 41 -2.41 7.29 16.86
N ASP A 42 -1.17 7.43 17.31
CA ASP A 42 -0.47 8.73 17.35
C ASP A 42 -0.12 9.24 15.94
N ILE A 43 -0.14 8.35 14.95
CA ILE A 43 -0.04 8.68 13.53
C ILE A 43 -1.39 8.37 12.90
N LEU A 44 -2.31 9.33 12.98
CA LEU A 44 -3.55 9.27 12.21
C LEU A 44 -3.27 9.69 10.77
N PRO A 45 -3.78 8.96 9.77
CA PRO A 45 -3.79 9.42 8.39
C PRO A 45 -4.52 10.77 8.28
N PRO A 46 -4.26 11.53 7.20
CA PRO A 46 -5.00 12.77 6.98
C PRO A 46 -6.49 12.49 6.71
N SER A 47 -7.34 13.35 7.26
CA SER A 47 -8.77 13.46 6.94
C SER A 47 -9.09 14.88 6.47
N GLY A 48 -9.11 15.07 5.15
CA GLY A 48 -9.45 16.34 4.52
C GLY A 48 -10.26 16.09 3.25
N ASP A 49 -10.60 17.14 2.50
CA ASP A 49 -11.51 17.05 1.34
C ASP A 49 -11.04 16.05 0.27
N GLN A 50 -9.73 15.85 0.13
CA GLN A 50 -9.14 14.86 -0.80
C GLN A 50 -9.16 13.42 -0.27
N PHE A 51 -9.20 13.25 1.05
CA PHE A 51 -9.21 11.95 1.73
C PHE A 51 -10.27 11.93 2.83
N PRO A 52 -11.55 12.13 2.47
CA PRO A 52 -12.59 12.17 3.47
C PRO A 52 -12.70 10.79 4.09
N TYR A 53 -12.78 10.75 5.42
CA TYR A 53 -13.22 9.56 6.10
C TYR A 53 -14.67 9.31 5.75
N ASN A 54 -15.04 8.03 5.62
CA ASN A 54 -16.45 7.70 5.46
C ASN A 54 -17.23 8.11 6.73
N THR A 55 -17.90 9.27 6.67
CA THR A 55 -18.65 9.87 7.78
C THR A 55 -19.99 9.18 8.04
N SER A 56 -20.48 8.38 7.08
CA SER A 56 -21.73 7.64 7.23
C SER A 56 -21.63 6.46 8.22
N ARG A 57 -20.41 6.11 8.67
CA ARG A 57 -20.17 5.10 9.70
C ARG A 57 -19.00 5.51 10.62
N PRO A 58 -19.28 6.05 11.83
CA PRO A 58 -18.25 6.37 12.81
C PRO A 58 -17.37 5.15 13.12
N GLY A 59 -16.04 5.29 13.04
CA GLY A 59 -15.08 4.20 13.31
C GLY A 59 -14.59 3.42 12.08
N LEU A 60 -15.01 3.76 10.86
CA LEU A 60 -14.63 3.07 9.60
C LEU A 60 -13.64 3.82 8.70
N GLY A 61 -13.16 5.00 9.09
CA GLY A 61 -12.18 5.77 8.30
C GLY A 61 -10.75 5.20 8.34
N THR A 62 -10.45 4.40 9.36
CA THR A 62 -9.13 3.78 9.56
C THR A 62 -9.28 2.34 10.05
N VAL A 63 -8.60 1.41 9.40
CA VAL A 63 -8.51 -0.01 9.74
C VAL A 63 -7.05 -0.32 10.06
N GLN A 64 -6.81 -1.00 11.17
CA GLN A 64 -5.48 -1.55 11.48
C GLN A 64 -5.35 -2.93 10.83
N LEU A 65 -4.34 -3.09 9.98
CA LEU A 65 -3.98 -4.36 9.36
C LEU A 65 -3.31 -5.26 10.41
N PRO A 66 -3.52 -6.59 10.38
CA PRO A 66 -2.87 -7.53 11.29
C PRO A 66 -1.42 -7.84 10.88
N LEU A 67 -0.70 -6.86 10.31
CA LEU A 67 0.63 -7.01 9.74
C LEU A 67 1.49 -5.79 10.08
N THR A 68 2.80 -6.02 10.23
CA THR A 68 3.77 -4.93 10.23
C THR A 68 4.30 -4.66 8.82
N SER A 69 4.80 -3.45 8.57
CA SER A 69 5.43 -3.02 7.32
C SER A 69 6.79 -3.65 7.00
N SER A 70 7.36 -4.46 7.92
CA SER A 70 8.64 -5.13 7.67
C SER A 70 8.56 -6.11 6.48
N TYR A 71 9.63 -6.17 5.68
CA TYR A 71 9.72 -7.03 4.49
C TYR A 71 9.37 -8.50 4.76
N LEU A 72 9.74 -9.03 5.93
CA LEU A 72 9.39 -10.40 6.33
C LEU A 72 7.87 -10.61 6.46
N LYS A 73 7.13 -9.59 6.91
CA LYS A 73 5.68 -9.70 7.15
C LYS A 73 4.84 -9.36 5.92
N ILE A 74 5.36 -8.51 5.03
CA ILE A 74 4.66 -8.10 3.79
C ILE A 74 5.07 -8.91 2.56
N GLY A 75 5.99 -9.87 2.70
CA GLY A 75 6.48 -10.71 1.61
C GLY A 75 7.37 -9.96 0.62
N GLY A 76 8.43 -9.35 1.15
CA GLY A 76 9.40 -8.56 0.37
C GLY A 76 10.53 -9.34 -0.29
N PHE A 77 10.61 -10.65 -0.07
CA PHE A 77 11.71 -11.46 -0.58
C PHE A 77 11.30 -12.19 -1.87
N GLY A 78 12.12 -12.08 -2.92
CA GLY A 78 11.88 -12.76 -4.19
C GLY A 78 10.67 -12.25 -4.97
N ILE A 79 10.35 -10.96 -4.83
CA ILE A 79 9.19 -10.38 -5.53
C ILE A 79 9.50 -10.20 -7.03
N ASN A 80 8.49 -10.43 -7.86
CA ASN A 80 8.55 -10.06 -9.26
C ASN A 80 8.32 -8.56 -9.39
N VAL A 81 9.18 -7.88 -10.16
CA VAL A 81 9.04 -6.47 -10.47
C VAL A 81 8.87 -6.31 -11.98
N GLY A 82 7.89 -5.50 -12.38
CA GLY A 82 7.54 -5.25 -13.77
C GLY A 82 6.07 -4.90 -13.93
N LYS A 83 5.68 -4.52 -15.15
CA LYS A 83 4.32 -4.04 -15.46
C LYS A 83 3.19 -4.98 -15.01
N ALA A 84 3.31 -6.28 -15.27
CA ALA A 84 2.28 -7.25 -14.85
C ALA A 84 2.13 -7.33 -13.32
N ALA A 85 3.25 -7.22 -12.60
CA ALA A 85 3.26 -7.21 -11.14
C ALA A 85 2.69 -5.89 -10.58
N PHE A 86 2.91 -4.75 -11.25
CA PHE A 86 2.27 -3.49 -10.92
C PHE A 86 0.74 -3.56 -11.06
N THR A 87 0.25 -4.09 -12.19
CA THR A 87 -1.20 -4.29 -12.41
C THR A 87 -1.80 -5.20 -11.33
N HIS A 88 -1.11 -6.30 -11.00
CA HIS A 88 -1.55 -7.20 -9.92
C HIS A 88 -1.55 -6.52 -8.55
N CYS A 89 -0.53 -5.70 -8.26
CA CYS A 89 -0.42 -4.93 -7.02
C CYS A 89 -1.62 -3.99 -6.86
N ILE A 90 -1.91 -3.12 -7.84
CA ILE A 90 -3.04 -2.18 -7.77
C ILE A 90 -4.37 -2.94 -7.65
N ALA A 91 -4.59 -3.98 -8.46
CA ALA A 91 -5.84 -4.74 -8.43
C ALA A 91 -6.08 -5.41 -7.05
N SER A 92 -5.03 -5.95 -6.45
CA SER A 92 -5.09 -6.59 -5.13
C SER A 92 -5.27 -5.57 -4.01
N LEU A 93 -4.51 -4.47 -4.01
CA LEU A 93 -4.65 -3.40 -3.03
C LEU A 93 -6.00 -2.66 -3.17
N GLY A 94 -6.57 -2.55 -4.37
CA GLY A 94 -7.95 -2.06 -4.54
C GLY A 94 -9.00 -2.94 -3.84
N LYS A 95 -8.70 -4.22 -3.63
CA LYS A 95 -9.55 -5.16 -2.88
C LYS A 95 -9.08 -5.36 -1.44
N LEU A 96 -8.24 -4.47 -0.92
CA LEU A 96 -7.61 -4.61 0.38
C LEU A 96 -8.65 -4.89 1.46
N GLY A 97 -9.75 -4.13 1.49
CA GLY A 97 -10.88 -4.28 2.43
C GLY A 97 -11.54 -5.66 2.50
N GLU A 98 -11.44 -6.45 1.43
CA GLU A 98 -11.93 -7.84 1.39
C GLU A 98 -10.82 -8.81 1.79
N LEU A 99 -9.61 -8.62 1.23
CA LEU A 99 -8.51 -9.55 1.34
C LEU A 99 -7.91 -9.62 2.76
N TYR A 100 -7.80 -8.49 3.47
CA TYR A 100 -7.16 -8.48 4.80
C TYR A 100 -7.91 -9.30 5.87
N ARG A 101 -9.18 -9.64 5.61
CA ARG A 101 -10.08 -10.29 6.57
C ARG A 101 -9.95 -11.81 6.63
N SER A 102 -9.17 -12.42 5.75
CA SER A 102 -9.00 -13.87 5.69
C SER A 102 -7.53 -14.25 5.54
N GLU A 103 -7.15 -15.43 6.05
CA GLU A 103 -5.79 -15.93 5.90
C GLU A 103 -5.39 -16.03 4.42
N ARG A 104 -6.27 -16.62 3.57
CA ARG A 104 -6.02 -16.73 2.13
C ARG A 104 -5.84 -15.36 1.46
N GLY A 105 -6.67 -14.37 1.81
CA GLY A 105 -6.54 -13.03 1.27
C GLY A 105 -5.26 -12.32 1.74
N LEU A 106 -4.86 -12.51 2.99
CA LEU A 106 -3.56 -12.05 3.50
C LEU A 106 -2.39 -12.69 2.75
N GLN A 107 -2.48 -13.96 2.38
CA GLN A 107 -1.44 -14.61 1.56
C GLN A 107 -1.36 -14.00 0.15
N VAL A 108 -2.49 -13.64 -0.47
CA VAL A 108 -2.49 -12.90 -1.75
C VAL A 108 -1.83 -11.53 -1.60
N LEU A 109 -2.12 -10.81 -0.52
CA LEU A 109 -1.50 -9.50 -0.26
C LEU A 109 0.01 -9.61 -0.02
N LYS A 110 0.45 -10.69 0.65
CA LYS A 110 1.86 -10.99 0.92
C LYS A 110 2.61 -11.55 -0.28
N SER A 111 1.95 -12.00 -1.35
CA SER A 111 2.64 -12.54 -2.53
C SER A 111 3.17 -11.46 -3.49
N GLY A 112 3.52 -10.28 -2.96
CA GLY A 112 4.00 -9.14 -3.74
C GLY A 112 3.22 -7.83 -3.55
N PRO A 113 1.87 -7.80 -3.56
CA PRO A 113 1.12 -6.54 -3.54
C PRO A 113 1.49 -5.56 -2.41
N LEU A 114 1.71 -6.05 -1.18
CA LEU A 114 2.08 -5.17 -0.06
C LEU A 114 3.53 -4.67 -0.13
N SER A 115 4.44 -5.47 -0.70
CA SER A 115 5.87 -5.16 -0.79
C SER A 115 6.23 -4.38 -2.05
N PHE A 116 5.45 -4.53 -3.12
CA PHE A 116 5.72 -3.91 -4.42
C PHE A 116 5.93 -2.40 -4.33
N PRO A 117 5.07 -1.59 -3.67
CA PRO A 117 5.27 -0.14 -3.60
C PRO A 117 6.46 0.22 -2.71
N THR A 118 6.75 -0.56 -1.68
CA THR A 118 7.94 -0.37 -0.85
C THR A 118 9.20 -0.54 -1.71
N VAL A 119 9.28 -1.62 -2.48
CA VAL A 119 10.45 -1.91 -3.33
C VAL A 119 10.54 -0.96 -4.53
N THR A 120 9.44 -0.66 -5.21
CA THR A 120 9.48 0.05 -6.50
C THR A 120 9.38 1.56 -6.36
N ILE A 121 8.82 2.08 -5.26
CA ILE A 121 8.73 3.52 -5.01
C ILE A 121 9.70 3.91 -3.92
N CYS A 122 9.59 3.31 -2.73
CA CYS A 122 10.38 3.77 -1.58
C CYS A 122 11.87 3.46 -1.77
N GLU A 123 12.23 2.23 -2.17
CA GLU A 123 13.63 1.91 -2.44
C GLU A 123 14.17 2.61 -3.70
N ALA A 124 13.34 2.86 -4.71
CA ALA A 124 13.75 3.63 -5.88
C ALA A 124 14.07 5.10 -5.51
N ILE A 125 13.38 5.67 -4.52
CA ILE A 125 13.75 6.99 -4.00
C ILE A 125 15.07 6.92 -3.22
N ARG A 126 15.31 5.85 -2.44
CA ARG A 126 16.53 5.69 -1.63
C ARG A 126 17.77 5.37 -2.45
N PHE A 127 17.64 4.60 -3.53
CA PHE A 127 18.77 4.03 -4.26
C PHE A 127 18.73 4.37 -5.75
N ALA A 128 19.64 5.23 -6.19
CA ALA A 128 19.68 5.74 -7.56
C ALA A 128 19.82 4.63 -8.63
N LEU A 129 20.65 3.61 -8.38
CA LEU A 129 20.80 2.49 -9.32
C LEU A 129 19.49 1.72 -9.50
N TRP A 130 18.79 1.47 -8.40
CA TRP A 130 17.51 0.78 -8.43
C TRP A 130 16.42 1.62 -9.09
N ARG A 131 16.44 2.94 -8.87
CA ARG A 131 15.55 3.89 -9.56
C ARG A 131 15.64 3.79 -11.08
N THR A 132 16.85 3.75 -11.62
CA THR A 132 17.07 3.62 -13.06
C THR A 132 16.45 2.31 -13.54
N TRP A 133 16.79 1.20 -12.87
CA TRP A 133 16.24 -0.10 -13.24
C TRP A 133 14.70 -0.13 -13.19
N VAL A 134 14.09 0.39 -12.13
CA VAL A 134 12.61 0.44 -12.01
C VAL A 134 11.98 1.26 -13.12
N THR A 135 12.53 2.45 -13.41
CA THR A 135 12.02 3.35 -14.46
C THR A 135 12.06 2.68 -15.84
N ASP A 136 13.06 1.84 -16.09
CA ASP A 136 13.23 1.17 -17.39
C ASP A 136 12.36 -0.10 -17.52
N ASN A 137 11.77 -0.61 -16.43
CA ASN A 137 11.15 -1.96 -16.39
C ASN A 137 9.68 -2.00 -15.89
N ILE A 138 9.12 -0.89 -15.41
CA ILE A 138 7.73 -0.79 -14.92
C ILE A 138 6.97 0.27 -15.72
#